data_AF-A0A059FXV9-F1
#
_entry.id   AF-A0A059FXV9-F1
#
_cell.length_a   1.000
_cell.length_b   1.000
_cell.length_c   1.000
_cell.angle_alpha   90.00
_cell.angle_beta   90.00
_cell.angle_gamma   90.00
#
_symmetry.space_group_name_H-M   'P 1'
#
loop_
_entity.id
_entity.type
_entity.pdbx_description
1 polymer ?
#
loop_
_entity_poly.entity_id
_entity_poly.type
_entity_poly.pdbx_seq_one_letter_code
_entity_poly.pdbx_strand_id
1 'polypeptide(L)'
;MSLRFVAAGAFALLASACAGWPGASPDAAVTACGGVMAQSAAYASSHAAAREEKLMVIRFASPEAMAAYNAKTRAYEAEAAGLVTARDALAADYGLAEDTQAYTFDHTTDEEADARISAAKACAAPLTE
;
A
#
# COMPACT_ATOMS: atom_id res chain seq x y z
N MET A 1 -49.54 -8.49 -26.24
CA MET A 1 -48.97 -9.66 -26.93
C MET A 1 -47.47 -9.46 -27.06
N SER A 2 -46.69 -10.40 -26.52
CA SER A 2 -45.41 -10.87 -27.10
C SER A 2 -44.21 -9.89 -27.05
N LEU A 3 -42.98 -10.25 -26.68
CA LEU A 3 -42.34 -11.52 -26.32
C LEU A 3 -41.14 -11.23 -25.38
N ARG A 4 -41.02 -12.07 -24.36
CA ARG A 4 -39.81 -12.23 -23.54
C ARG A 4 -38.76 -12.99 -24.37
N PHE A 5 -37.56 -12.44 -24.51
CA PHE A 5 -36.39 -13.22 -24.92
C PHE A 5 -35.64 -13.69 -23.67
N VAL A 6 -35.78 -14.99 -23.41
CA VAL A 6 -34.91 -15.80 -22.56
C VAL A 6 -33.96 -16.53 -23.50
N ALA A 7 -32.65 -16.30 -23.35
CA ALA A 7 -31.59 -17.18 -23.82
C ALA A 7 -30.33 -16.78 -23.02
N ALA A 8 -30.01 -17.50 -21.95
CA ALA A 8 -29.21 -18.74 -21.96
C ALA A 8 -27.73 -18.42 -22.25
N GLY A 9 -26.89 -18.62 -21.24
CA GLY A 9 -25.44 -18.43 -21.37
C GLY A 9 -24.67 -18.79 -20.11
N ALA A 10 -24.61 -20.09 -19.80
CA ALA A 10 -23.53 -20.76 -19.08
C ALA A 10 -23.10 -20.23 -17.70
N PHE A 11 -23.87 -20.55 -16.66
CA PHE A 11 -23.28 -20.87 -15.35
C PHE A 11 -22.71 -22.29 -15.42
N ALA A 12 -21.58 -22.45 -16.09
CA ALA A 12 -20.75 -23.64 -15.96
C ALA A 12 -19.78 -23.39 -14.82
N LEU A 13 -20.07 -24.05 -13.70
CA LEU A 13 -19.20 -24.20 -12.54
C LEU A 13 -17.79 -24.62 -13.00
N LEU A 14 -16.84 -23.69 -12.97
CA LEU A 14 -15.41 -24.01 -13.01
C LEU A 14 -15.00 -24.52 -11.62
N ALA A 15 -15.46 -25.72 -11.30
CA ALA A 15 -14.80 -26.59 -10.36
C ALA A 15 -13.79 -27.42 -11.16
N SER A 16 -12.59 -26.88 -11.36
CA SER A 16 -11.44 -27.65 -11.84
C SER A 16 -10.28 -27.44 -10.89
N ALA A 17 -10.17 -28.41 -9.99
CA ALA A 17 -8.94 -29.04 -9.52
C ALA A 17 -7.81 -28.14 -8.99
N CYS A 18 -7.55 -28.32 -7.70
CA CYS A 18 -6.24 -28.15 -7.10
C CYS A 18 -5.15 -28.80 -7.96
N ALA A 19 -4.22 -27.99 -8.47
CA ALA A 19 -2.84 -28.38 -8.63
C ALA A 19 -2.04 -27.14 -8.28
N GLY A 20 -1.32 -27.19 -7.16
CA GLY A 20 -0.29 -26.22 -6.83
C GLY A 20 0.74 -26.23 -7.96
N TRP A 21 0.57 -25.30 -8.89
CA TRP A 21 1.59 -24.94 -9.86
C TRP A 21 2.42 -23.82 -9.23
N PRO A 22 3.76 -23.89 -9.27
CA PRO A 22 4.57 -22.71 -9.01
C PRO A 22 4.27 -21.74 -10.16
N GLY A 23 3.43 -20.73 -9.89
CA GLY A 23 2.98 -19.77 -10.90
C GLY A 23 1.46 -19.51 -11.00
N ALA A 24 0.64 -19.90 -10.01
CA ALA A 24 -0.68 -19.28 -9.90
C ALA A 24 -0.48 -17.77 -9.70
N SER A 25 -0.96 -16.95 -10.63
CA SER A 25 -0.87 -15.49 -10.52
C SER A 25 -1.54 -15.03 -9.22
N PRO A 26 -0.96 -14.05 -8.49
CA PRO A 26 -1.56 -13.51 -7.28
C PRO A 26 -3.01 -13.10 -7.55
N ASP A 27 -3.87 -13.30 -6.56
CA ASP A 27 -5.26 -12.84 -6.63
C ASP A 27 -5.29 -11.32 -6.91
N ALA A 28 -6.33 -10.86 -7.61
CA ALA A 28 -6.49 -9.47 -7.97
C ALA A 28 -6.51 -8.55 -6.73
N ALA A 29 -7.06 -9.03 -5.60
CA ALA A 29 -7.05 -8.28 -4.36
C ALA A 29 -5.63 -8.14 -3.78
N VAL A 30 -4.83 -9.22 -3.80
CA VAL A 30 -3.42 -9.18 -3.36
C VAL A 30 -2.60 -8.23 -4.23
N THR A 31 -2.81 -8.27 -5.56
CA THR A 31 -2.15 -7.38 -6.50
C THR A 31 -2.49 -5.92 -6.24
N ALA A 32 -3.77 -5.61 -6.10
CA ALA A 32 -4.23 -4.27 -5.77
C ALA A 32 -3.65 -3.80 -4.42
N CYS A 33 -3.65 -4.68 -3.41
CA CYS A 33 -3.11 -4.36 -2.10
C CYS A 33 -1.62 -4.06 -2.12
N GLY A 34 -0.83 -4.90 -2.80
CA GLY A 34 0.60 -4.68 -2.97
C GLY A 34 0.93 -3.35 -3.66
N GLY A 35 0.09 -2.92 -4.61
CA GLY A 35 0.20 -1.59 -5.23
C GLY A 35 -0.12 -0.44 -4.26
N VAL A 36 -1.17 -0.58 -3.44
CA VAL A 36 -1.51 0.40 -2.39
C VAL A 36 -0.35 0.52 -1.38
N MET A 37 0.22 -0.60 -0.94
CA MET A 37 1.34 -0.61 0.00
C MET A 37 2.59 0.06 -0.58
N ALA A 38 2.94 -0.26 -1.83
CA ALA A 38 4.09 0.34 -2.52
C ALA A 38 3.93 1.86 -2.65
N GLN A 39 2.79 2.32 -3.18
CA GLN A 39 2.54 3.75 -3.35
C GLN A 39 2.47 4.49 -2.01
N SER A 40 1.85 3.90 -0.98
CA SER A 40 1.79 4.49 0.36
C SER A 40 3.15 4.56 1.04
N ALA A 41 3.99 3.53 0.89
CA ALA A 41 5.36 3.53 1.40
C ALA A 41 6.20 4.62 0.72
N ALA A 42 6.11 4.74 -0.61
CA ALA A 42 6.81 5.78 -1.36
C ALA A 42 6.35 7.19 -0.96
N TYR A 43 5.04 7.39 -0.76
CA TYR A 43 4.49 8.66 -0.28
C TYR A 43 5.02 9.01 1.10
N ALA A 44 4.95 8.07 2.05
CA ALA A 44 5.38 8.28 3.43
C ALA A 44 6.90 8.58 3.51
N SER A 45 7.71 7.87 2.71
CA SER A 45 9.15 8.12 2.61
C SER A 45 9.46 9.50 2.01
N SER A 46 8.79 9.87 0.91
CA SER A 46 8.92 11.20 0.30
C SER A 46 8.49 12.31 1.26
N HIS A 47 7.40 12.09 2.02
CA HIS A 47 6.94 13.03 3.02
C HIS A 47 7.94 13.18 4.18
N ALA A 48 8.50 12.07 4.68
CA ALA A 48 9.55 12.12 5.71
C ALA A 48 10.78 12.93 5.22
N ALA A 49 11.26 12.67 4.00
CA ALA A 49 12.37 13.44 3.42
C ALA A 49 12.04 14.93 3.31
N ALA A 50 10.83 15.29 2.85
CA ALA A 50 10.40 16.68 2.79
C ALA A 50 10.29 17.34 4.19
N ARG A 51 9.98 16.55 5.23
CA ARG A 51 10.00 17.01 6.62
C ARG A 51 11.43 17.23 7.13
N GLU A 52 12.36 16.35 6.79
CA GLU A 52 13.78 16.52 7.12
C GLU A 52 14.38 17.76 6.45
N GLU A 53 14.02 18.03 5.18
CA GLU A 53 14.45 19.25 4.51
C GLU A 53 13.90 20.51 5.19
N LYS A 54 12.63 20.47 5.62
CA LYS A 54 12.02 21.57 6.38
C LYS A 54 12.72 21.84 7.71
N LEU A 55 13.30 20.83 8.36
CA LEU A 55 14.07 21.01 9.60
C LEU A 55 15.25 21.97 9.43
N MET A 56 15.82 22.07 8.24
CA MET A 56 16.95 22.95 7.98
C MET A 56 16.59 24.44 8.02
N VAL A 57 15.31 24.79 7.84
CA VAL A 57 14.86 26.19 7.65
C VAL A 57 13.77 26.63 8.63
N ILE A 58 13.09 25.71 9.31
CA ILE A 58 12.02 26.03 10.25
C ILE A 58 12.58 26.46 11.62
N ARG A 59 11.91 27.41 12.26
CA ARG A 59 12.13 27.76 13.67
C ARG A 59 11.03 27.16 14.53
N PHE A 60 11.41 26.43 15.57
CA PHE A 60 10.47 25.84 16.52
C PHE A 60 10.18 26.79 17.67
N ALA A 61 8.94 26.74 18.18
CA ALA A 61 8.52 27.51 19.34
C ALA A 61 9.19 27.04 20.65
N SER A 62 9.57 25.75 20.71
CA SER A 62 10.27 25.17 21.85
C SER A 62 11.07 23.91 21.46
N PRO A 63 11.98 23.43 22.31
CA PRO A 63 12.66 22.14 22.12
C PRO A 63 11.69 20.95 22.03
N GLU A 64 10.60 20.99 22.78
CA GLU A 64 9.56 19.95 22.77
C GLU A 64 8.83 19.92 21.42
N ALA A 65 8.56 21.08 20.82
CA ALA A 65 7.97 21.15 19.48
C ALA A 65 8.90 20.55 18.41
N MET A 66 10.21 20.81 18.51
CA MET A 66 11.21 20.18 17.63
C MET A 66 11.27 18.66 17.84
N ALA A 67 11.28 18.21 19.10
CA ALA A 67 11.30 16.79 19.43
C ALA A 67 10.05 16.05 18.90
N ALA A 68 8.87 16.65 19.04
CA ALA A 68 7.62 16.10 18.51
C ALA A 68 7.65 16.02 16.98
N TYR A 69 8.16 17.05 16.31
CA TYR A 69 8.33 17.05 14.86
C TYR A 69 9.24 15.92 14.38
N ASN A 70 10.41 15.77 15.01
CA ASN A 70 11.39 14.73 14.70
C ASN A 70 10.84 13.32 14.99
N ALA A 71 10.11 13.16 16.11
CA ALA A 71 9.47 11.89 16.43
C ALA A 71 8.45 11.49 15.35
N LYS A 72 7.64 12.45 14.87
CA LYS A 72 6.68 12.20 13.79
C LYS A 72 7.35 11.90 12.45
N THR A 73 8.45 12.58 12.11
CA THR A 73 9.24 12.27 10.90
C THR A 73 9.77 10.83 10.93
N ARG A 74 10.41 10.42 12.05
CA ARG A 74 10.89 9.03 12.22
C ARG A 74 9.77 8.00 12.21
N ALA A 75 8.59 8.36 12.71
CA ALA A 75 7.43 7.48 12.63
C ALA A 75 7.05 7.23 11.16
N TYR A 76 7.02 8.26 10.31
CA TYR A 76 6.76 8.07 8.88
C TYR A 76 7.80 7.18 8.18
N GLU A 77 9.08 7.33 8.51
CA GLU A 77 10.14 6.46 7.96
C GLU A 77 9.94 5.00 8.37
N ALA A 78 9.69 4.75 9.67
CA ALA A 78 9.47 3.42 10.19
C ALA A 78 8.21 2.78 9.58
N GLU A 79 7.14 3.55 9.44
CA GLU A 79 5.90 3.10 8.82
C GLU A 79 6.07 2.79 7.32
N ALA A 80 6.80 3.64 6.58
CA ALA A 80 7.14 3.37 5.19
C ALA A 80 7.93 2.06 5.05
N ALA A 81 8.97 1.85 5.88
CA ALA A 81 9.76 0.63 5.88
C ALA A 81 8.93 -0.61 6.27
N GLY A 82 8.00 -0.45 7.22
CA GLY A 82 7.06 -1.50 7.61
C GLY A 82 6.12 -1.90 6.46
N LEU A 83 5.62 -0.94 5.70
CA LEU A 83 4.80 -1.21 4.51
C LEU A 83 5.59 -1.93 3.40
N VAL A 84 6.86 -1.55 3.16
CA VAL A 84 7.73 -2.28 2.21
C VAL A 84 7.92 -3.72 2.68
N THR A 85 8.26 -3.92 3.95
CA THR A 85 8.48 -5.25 4.53
C THR A 85 7.23 -6.14 4.41
N ALA A 86 6.06 -5.59 4.73
CA ALA A 86 4.81 -6.33 4.63
C ALA A 86 4.43 -6.64 3.18
N ARG A 87 4.74 -5.75 2.22
CA ARG A 87 4.56 -6.02 0.79
C ARG A 87 5.48 -7.14 0.32
N ASP A 88 6.74 -7.14 0.76
CA ASP A 88 7.71 -8.17 0.40
C ASP A 88 7.31 -9.55 0.94
N ALA A 89 6.70 -9.59 2.13
CA ALA A 89 6.08 -10.81 2.65
C ALA A 89 4.94 -11.29 1.74
N LEU A 90 4.03 -10.40 1.33
CA LEU A 90 2.98 -10.76 0.36
C LEU A 90 3.56 -11.22 -0.99
N ALA A 91 4.68 -10.65 -1.42
CA ALA A 91 5.37 -11.10 -2.62
C ALA A 91 5.91 -12.53 -2.51
N ALA A 92 6.51 -12.86 -1.37
CA ALA A 92 7.00 -14.20 -1.10
C ALA A 92 5.86 -15.24 -1.01
N ASP A 93 4.77 -14.89 -0.33
CA ASP A 93 3.67 -15.83 -0.03
C ASP A 93 2.71 -16.02 -1.21
N TYR A 94 2.46 -14.97 -2.00
CA TYR A 94 1.45 -14.96 -3.07
C TYR A 94 2.03 -14.75 -4.47
N GLY A 95 3.35 -14.63 -4.62
CA GLY A 95 3.99 -14.42 -5.93
C GLY A 95 3.70 -13.03 -6.53
N LEU A 96 3.54 -12.00 -5.70
CA LEU A 96 3.45 -10.62 -6.16
C LEU A 96 4.74 -10.23 -6.89
N ALA A 97 4.62 -9.58 -8.04
CA ALA A 97 5.78 -9.05 -8.75
C ALA A 97 6.51 -7.98 -7.91
N GLU A 98 7.81 -7.84 -8.11
CA GLU A 98 8.58 -6.70 -7.56
C GLU A 98 7.97 -5.38 -8.05
N ASP A 99 7.90 -4.38 -7.18
CA ASP A 99 7.49 -3.05 -7.60
C ASP A 99 8.72 -2.29 -8.11
N THR A 100 8.73 -2.02 -9.41
CA THR A 100 9.77 -1.25 -10.07
C THR A 100 9.30 0.15 -10.46
N GLN A 101 8.11 0.56 -10.00
CA GLN A 101 7.57 1.87 -10.33
C GLN A 101 8.28 2.98 -9.56
N ALA A 102 8.60 4.07 -10.25
CA ALA A 102 9.02 5.30 -9.61
C ALA A 102 7.78 6.15 -9.33
N TYR A 103 7.50 6.39 -8.05
CA TYR A 103 6.43 7.29 -7.62
C TYR A 103 6.97 8.70 -7.38
N THR A 104 6.31 9.69 -7.96
CA THR A 104 6.61 11.11 -7.76
C THR A 104 5.38 11.82 -7.20
N PHE A 105 5.59 12.73 -6.27
CA PHE A 105 4.53 13.49 -5.62
C PHE A 105 4.88 14.97 -5.64
N ASP A 106 4.02 15.80 -6.21
CA ASP A 106 4.26 17.25 -6.31
C ASP A 106 4.29 17.90 -4.92
N HIS A 107 3.40 17.44 -4.04
CA HIS A 107 3.26 17.90 -2.65
C HIS A 107 2.93 16.74 -1.73
N THR A 108 3.39 16.83 -0.47
CA THR A 108 3.06 15.85 0.57
C THR A 108 2.57 16.53 1.85
N THR A 109 1.60 15.91 2.54
CA THR A 109 1.04 16.39 3.81
C THR A 109 0.97 15.30 4.86
N ASP A 110 0.92 15.71 6.12
CA ASP A 110 0.77 14.80 7.26
C ASP A 110 -0.56 14.02 7.16
N GLU A 111 -1.67 14.70 6.86
CA GLU A 111 -3.00 14.08 6.79
C GLU A 111 -3.06 12.99 5.70
N GLU A 112 -2.47 13.24 4.54
CA GLU A 112 -2.48 12.29 3.44
C GLU A 112 -1.50 11.13 3.71
N ALA A 113 -0.34 11.40 4.32
CA ALA A 113 0.56 10.33 4.77
C ALA A 113 -0.12 9.40 5.77
N ASP A 114 -0.79 9.95 6.78
CA ASP A 114 -1.53 9.20 7.80
C ASP A 114 -2.66 8.36 7.16
N ALA A 115 -3.45 8.96 6.25
CA ALA A 115 -4.53 8.26 5.55
C ALA A 115 -4.02 7.12 4.66
N ARG A 116 -2.94 7.35 3.92
CA ARG A 116 -2.31 6.35 3.03
C ARG A 116 -1.73 5.18 3.79
N ILE A 117 -1.04 5.44 4.91
CA ILE A 117 -0.51 4.39 5.79
C ILE A 117 -1.66 3.56 6.38
N SER A 118 -2.70 4.23 6.90
CA SER A 118 -3.87 3.55 7.47
C SER A 118 -4.57 2.65 6.45
N ALA A 119 -4.80 3.16 5.23
CA ALA A 119 -5.40 2.39 4.14
C ALA A 119 -4.53 1.18 3.73
N ALA A 120 -3.22 1.35 3.65
CA ALA A 120 -2.30 0.26 3.31
C ALA A 120 -2.29 -0.84 4.39
N LYS A 121 -2.27 -0.47 5.67
CA LYS A 121 -2.35 -1.43 6.79
C LYS A 121 -3.69 -2.17 6.82
N ALA A 122 -4.80 -1.45 6.64
CA ALA A 122 -6.13 -2.05 6.61
C ALA A 122 -6.29 -3.03 5.45
N CYS A 123 -5.65 -2.74 4.32
CA CYS A 123 -5.59 -3.64 3.17
C CYS A 123 -4.77 -4.91 3.45
N ALA A 124 -3.62 -4.77 4.12
CA ALA A 124 -2.72 -5.89 4.41
C ALA A 124 -3.22 -6.81 5.54
N ALA A 125 -3.96 -6.27 6.53
CA ALA A 125 -4.42 -7.00 7.70
C ALA A 125 -5.04 -8.38 7.41
N PRO A 126 -6.05 -8.53 6.52
CA PRO A 126 -6.67 -9.82 6.23
C PRO A 126 -5.78 -10.79 5.42
N LEU A 127 -4.64 -10.33 4.90
CA LEU A 127 -3.70 -11.13 4.10
C LEU A 127 -2.50 -11.64 4.92
N THR A 128 -2.36 -11.18 6.16
CA THR A 128 -1.25 -11.52 7.06
C THR A 128 -1.68 -12.30 8.31
N GLU A 129 -2.97 -12.64 8.41
CA GLU A 129 -3.55 -13.54 9.43
C GLU A 129 -3.50 -15.01 8.97
#